data_AF-A0A7W0XEE7-F1
#
_entry.id   AF-A0A7W0XEE7-F1
#
_cell.length_a   1.000
_cell.length_b   1.000
_cell.length_c   1.000
_cell.angle_alpha   90.00
_cell.angle_beta   90.00
_cell.angle_gamma   90.00
#
_symmetry.space_group_name_H-M   'P 1'
#
loop_
_entity.id
_entity.type
_entity.pdbx_description
1 polymer ?
#
loop_
_entity_poly.entity_id
_entity_poly.type
_entity_poly.pdbx_seq_one_letter_code
_entity_poly.pdbx_strand_id
1 'polypeptide(L)' 'MTNKAFAGFCYTQLTDVEQEINGLMTYDRKRKAAPEEFKKIFEQR' A
#
# COMPACT_ATOMS: atom_id res chain seq x y z
N MET A 1 -10.32 -6.05 10.14
CA MET A 1 -9.70 -7.40 10.09
C MET A 1 -10.41 -8.32 11.08
N THR A 2 -11.15 -9.33 10.62
CA THR A 2 -12.02 -10.17 11.48
C THR A 2 -11.41 -11.53 11.87
N ASN A 3 -10.23 -11.87 11.35
CA ASN A 3 -9.56 -13.13 11.67
C ASN A 3 -8.64 -12.97 12.89
N LYS A 4 -8.97 -13.66 13.99
CA LYS A 4 -8.22 -13.61 15.26
C LYS A 4 -6.78 -14.13 15.18
N ALA A 5 -6.46 -14.95 14.17
CA ALA A 5 -5.11 -15.46 13.95
C ALA A 5 -4.27 -14.56 13.04
N PHE A 6 -4.86 -13.55 12.42
CA PHE A 6 -4.17 -12.64 11.50
C PHE A 6 -3.82 -11.33 12.20
N ALA A 7 -2.53 -11.11 12.46
CA ALA A 7 -2.05 -9.95 13.22
C ALA A 7 -1.73 -8.72 12.34
N GLY A 8 -1.57 -8.90 11.02
CA GLY A 8 -1.27 -7.82 10.09
C GLY A 8 -0.54 -8.28 8.84
N PHE A 9 -0.09 -7.32 8.03
CA PHE A 9 0.68 -7.53 6.80
C PHE A 9 1.73 -6.42 6.64
N CYS A 10 2.74 -6.70 5.82
CA CYS A 10 3.73 -5.71 5.38
C CYS A 10 3.56 -5.47 3.88
N TYR A 11 3.52 -4.20 3.48
CA TYR A 11 3.60 -3.83 2.06
C TYR A 11 5.06 -3.49 1.74
N THR A 12 5.69 -4.30 0.90
CA THR A 12 7.16 -4.33 0.76
C THR A 12 7.72 -3.25 -0.15
N GLN A 13 6.88 -2.55 -0.93
CA GLN A 13 7.34 -1.58 -1.92
C GLN A 13 6.56 -0.27 -1.82
N LEU A 14 7.27 0.82 -1.52
CA LEU A 14 6.63 2.13 -1.43
C LEU A 14 6.56 2.83 -2.80
N THR A 15 7.56 2.62 -3.64
CA THR A 15 7.71 3.23 -4.98
C THR A 15 7.96 2.16 -6.02
N ASP A 16 7.63 2.48 -7.27
CA ASP A 16 8.05 1.65 -8.40
C ASP A 16 9.56 1.62 -8.54
N VAL A 17 10.07 0.49 -9.04
CA VAL A 17 11.49 0.25 -9.31
C VAL A 17 11.61 -0.51 -10.62
N GLU A 18 12.29 0.05 -11.62
CA GLU A 18 12.50 -0.58 -12.93
C GLU A 18 11.20 -1.17 -13.52
N GLN A 19 11.13 -2.49 -13.74
CA GLN A 19 9.93 -3.18 -14.25
C GLN A 19 8.87 -3.46 -13.16
N GLU A 20 9.22 -3.34 -11.88
CA GLU A 20 8.32 -3.54 -10.75
C GLU A 20 7.47 -2.29 -10.50
N ILE A 21 6.28 -2.29 -11.10
CA ILE A 21 5.32 -1.17 -11.05
C ILE A 21 4.24 -1.32 -9.97
N ASN A 22 4.54 -2.07 -8.91
CA ASN A 22 3.64 -2.39 -7.79
C ASN A 22 3.89 -1.52 -6.55
N GLY A 23 4.62 -0.41 -6.65
CA GLY A 23 4.73 0.56 -5.56
C GLY A 23 3.43 1.34 -5.35
N LEU A 24 3.23 1.86 -4.13
CA LEU A 24 2.12 2.79 -3.83
C LEU A 24 2.29 4.16 -4.51
N MET A 25 3.52 4.47 -4.91
CA MET A 25 3.93 5.66 -5.63
C MET A 25 4.68 5.30 -6.91
N THR A 26 4.73 6.21 -7.87
CA THR A 26 5.57 6.11 -9.06
C THR A 26 7.05 6.13 -8.68
N TYR A 27 7.91 5.88 -9.68
CA TYR A 27 9.37 5.99 -9.54
C TYR A 27 9.79 7.35 -8.95
N ASP A 28 9.20 8.45 -9.45
CA ASP A 28 9.42 9.82 -8.96
C ASP A 28 8.65 10.16 -7.66
N ARG A 29 8.15 9.16 -6.93
CA ARG A 29 7.41 9.31 -5.67
C ARG A 29 6.11 10.11 -5.79
N LYS A 30 5.48 10.10 -6.96
CA LYS A 30 4.11 10.62 -7.12
C LYS A 30 3.12 9.56 -6.68
N ARG A 31 2.15 9.91 -5.84
CA ARG A 31 1.15 8.96 -5.35
C ARG A 31 0.30 8.45 -6.51
N LYS A 32 0.02 7.15 -6.56
CA LYS A 32 -0.82 6.53 -7.60
C LYS A 32 -2.32 6.62 -7.33
N ALA A 33 -2.69 6.80 -6.06
CA ALA A 33 -4.06 7.02 -5.62
C ALA A 33 -4.09 8.12 -4.55
N ALA A 34 -5.29 8.60 -4.24
CA ALA A 34 -5.46 9.58 -3.17
C ALA A 34 -5.16 8.92 -1.80
N PRO A 35 -4.57 9.64 -0.83
CA PRO A 35 -4.34 9.12 0.53
C PRO A 35 -5.58 8.51 1.18
N GLU A 36 -6.74 9.06 0.89
CA GLU A 36 -8.04 8.63 1.41
C GLU A 36 -8.40 7.22 0.94
N GLU A 37 -7.96 6.83 -0.26
CA GLU A 37 -8.17 5.47 -0.78
C GLU A 37 -7.29 4.47 -0.05
N PHE A 38 -6.00 4.79 0.16
CA PHE A 38 -5.11 3.95 0.95
C PHE A 38 -5.59 3.80 2.39
N LYS A 39 -6.10 4.89 3.00
CA LYS A 39 -6.67 4.87 4.35
C LYS A 39 -7.82 3.86 4.47
N LYS A 40 -8.74 3.82 3.50
CA LYS A 40 -9.87 2.86 3.49
C LYS A 40 -9.40 1.40 3.45
N ILE A 41 -8.23 1.12 2.89
CA ILE A 41 -7.68 -0.23 2.77
C ILE A 41 -6.88 -0.60 4.03
N PHE A 42 -5.96 0.28 4.45
CA PHE A 42 -4.98 -0.03 5.50
C PHE A 42 -5.49 0.25 6.91
N GLU A 43 -6.44 1.18 7.07
CA GLU A 43 -7.01 1.57 8.36
C GLU A 43 -8.38 0.94 8.58
N GLN A 44 -8.48 -0.37 8.35
CA GLN A 44 -9.67 -1.18 8.64
C GLN A 44 -9.60 -1.76 10.06
N ARG A 45 -9.72 -0.86 11.05
CA ARG A 45 -9.95 -1.24 12.45
C ARG A 45 -11.38 -1.70 12.67
#